data_AF-A0A142XYW1-F1
#
_entry.id   AF-A0A142XYW1-F1
#
_cell.length_a   1.000
_cell.length_b   1.000
_cell.length_c   1.000
_cell.angle_alpha   90.00
_cell.angle_beta   90.00
_cell.angle_gamma   90.00
#
_symmetry.space_group_name_H-M   'P 1'
#
loop_
_entity.id
_entity.type
_entity.pdbx_description
1 polymer ?
#
loop_
_entity_poly.entity_id
_entity_poly.type
_entity_poly.pdbx_seq_one_letter_code
_entity_poly.pdbx_strand_id
1 'polypeptide(L)'
;MLRNRLFFILALIALFGGFLDLDALGQVGPELHKWTDKQGREIEGAFGELKTSDRRIVILVPKEISLDSLSPESQELANRLSVERKSDRTTQAIWKNETYQTEIYQIDEAKWGERDKDGKLLWKLDQRSRTKDFVELYHPERKQTWRLYKDRSEILDGTEWKWLSKGRWQLAPKPQQEEGGKQELGASKKAGQTTEWYKGGTLHEANALTWQKGSDADKLSTCGDFVSKLWTAKQLAPKFQSAIKSTDDIKVIAEELKSGLDAAFKIIPNEELNRRTYTNQEVKITAIAILMEMGVLSKTKR
;
A
#
# COMPACT_ATOMS: atom_id res chain seq x y z
N MET A 1 -5.90 -6.94 9.83
CA MET A 1 -5.97 -5.60 10.44
C MET A 1 -5.30 -4.49 9.61
N LEU A 2 -4.44 -4.77 8.62
CA LEU A 2 -3.79 -3.73 7.78
C LEU A 2 -4.70 -2.98 6.78
N ARG A 3 -5.90 -3.49 6.50
CA ARG A 3 -6.70 -3.10 5.33
C ARG A 3 -7.57 -1.84 5.51
N ASN A 4 -7.84 -1.43 6.75
CA ASN A 4 -8.55 -0.17 7.06
C ASN A 4 -7.63 1.06 7.04
N ARG A 5 -6.31 0.87 7.00
CA ARG A 5 -5.33 1.97 6.91
C ARG A 5 -5.16 2.52 5.49
N LEU A 6 -5.43 1.70 4.46
CA LEU A 6 -5.30 2.10 3.05
C LEU A 6 -6.34 3.15 2.59
N PHE A 7 -7.48 3.29 3.29
CA PHE A 7 -8.49 4.31 2.95
C PHE A 7 -8.09 5.72 3.40
N PHE A 8 -7.32 5.85 4.48
CA PHE A 8 -6.78 7.14 4.90
C PHE A 8 -5.67 7.63 3.95
N ILE A 9 -4.90 6.71 3.35
CA ILE A 9 -3.85 7.04 2.38
C ILE A 9 -4.44 7.63 1.08
N LEU A 10 -5.61 7.16 0.61
CA LEU A 10 -6.27 7.74 -0.57
C LEU A 10 -6.96 9.08 -0.31
N ALA A 11 -7.45 9.31 0.91
CA ALA A 11 -7.96 10.63 1.31
C ALA A 11 -6.85 11.69 1.38
N LEU A 12 -5.60 11.27 1.63
CA LEU A 12 -4.41 12.13 1.60
C LEU A 12 -3.91 12.44 0.19
N ILE A 13 -4.12 11.54 -0.79
CA ILE A 13 -3.71 11.75 -2.19
C ILE A 13 -4.60 12.81 -2.89
N ALA A 14 -5.84 13.00 -2.42
CA ALA A 14 -6.76 14.00 -2.95
C ALA A 14 -6.44 15.44 -2.48
N LEU A 15 -5.52 15.62 -1.52
CA LEU A 15 -5.23 16.92 -0.91
C LEU A 15 -4.06 17.70 -1.59
N PHE A 16 -3.46 17.21 -2.69
CA PHE A 16 -2.26 17.84 -3.29
C PHE A 16 -2.22 17.96 -4.83
N GLY A 17 -3.34 17.93 -5.54
CA GLY A 17 -3.37 18.05 -7.00
C GLY A 17 -4.24 19.19 -7.53
N GLY A 18 -3.70 20.40 -7.65
CA GLY A 18 -4.37 21.53 -8.29
C GLY A 18 -4.42 21.45 -9.83
N PHE A 19 -5.66 21.46 -10.34
CA PHE A 19 -6.18 21.98 -11.63
C PHE A 19 -5.38 21.80 -12.94
N LEU A 20 -5.85 20.88 -13.78
CA LEU A 20 -5.98 21.04 -15.23
C LEU A 20 -7.48 20.99 -15.59
N ASP A 21 -7.83 21.63 -16.71
CA ASP A 21 -9.17 21.89 -17.25
C ASP A 21 -10.25 20.83 -16.97
N LEU A 22 -11.41 21.31 -16.50
CA LEU A 22 -12.39 20.55 -15.75
C LEU A 22 -13.72 20.32 -16.51
N ASP A 23 -13.65 20.14 -17.83
CA ASP A 23 -14.74 19.57 -18.64
C ASP A 23 -14.40 18.18 -19.21
N ALA A 24 -13.16 17.70 -19.00
CA ALA A 24 -12.70 16.38 -19.46
C ALA A 24 -12.18 15.45 -18.33
N LEU A 25 -12.13 15.93 -17.08
CA LEU A 25 -11.53 15.20 -15.95
C LEU A 25 -12.38 15.38 -14.68
N GLY A 26 -12.85 14.27 -14.12
CA GLY A 26 -13.61 14.24 -12.86
C GLY A 26 -12.77 14.67 -11.65
N GLN A 27 -13.33 15.58 -10.85
CA GLN A 27 -12.74 16.15 -9.64
C GLN A 27 -12.29 15.12 -8.59
N VAL A 28 -11.10 15.35 -8.02
CA VAL A 28 -10.50 14.63 -6.90
C VAL A 28 -10.04 15.66 -5.84
N GLY A 29 -10.82 15.87 -4.78
CA GLY A 29 -10.41 16.40 -3.45
C GLY A 29 -10.57 17.90 -3.12
N PRO A 30 -11.14 18.29 -1.94
CA PRO A 30 -11.34 19.69 -1.54
C PRO A 30 -10.20 20.31 -0.68
N GLU A 31 -9.97 21.62 -0.82
CA GLU A 31 -8.90 22.40 -0.17
C GLU A 31 -9.23 22.79 1.29
N LEU A 32 -8.29 22.53 2.23
CA LEU A 32 -8.43 22.81 3.66
C LEU A 32 -7.97 24.24 4.02
N HIS A 33 -8.75 24.95 4.83
CA HIS A 33 -8.43 26.29 5.34
C HIS A 33 -8.54 26.36 6.87
N LYS A 34 -7.86 27.35 7.48
CA LYS A 34 -8.03 27.71 8.89
C LYS A 34 -9.12 28.74 9.06
N TRP A 35 -10.07 28.45 9.93
CA TRP A 35 -11.23 29.27 10.23
C TRP A 35 -11.16 29.65 11.70
N THR A 36 -11.49 30.89 12.05
CA THR A 36 -11.52 31.34 13.44
C THR A 36 -12.93 31.77 13.80
N ASP A 37 -13.48 31.22 14.87
CA ASP A 37 -14.80 31.62 15.36
C ASP A 37 -14.74 32.89 16.22
N LYS A 38 -15.91 33.40 16.61
CA LYS A 38 -16.03 34.66 17.38
C LYS A 38 -15.45 34.57 18.79
N GLN A 39 -15.19 33.37 19.29
CA GLN A 39 -14.55 33.13 20.58
C GLN A 39 -13.03 33.00 20.45
N GLY A 40 -12.48 33.19 19.25
CA GLY A 40 -11.05 33.06 18.96
C GLY A 40 -10.59 31.61 18.84
N ARG A 41 -11.51 30.64 18.69
CA ARG A 41 -11.15 29.23 18.51
C ARG A 41 -10.87 28.97 17.03
N GLU A 42 -9.74 28.34 16.76
CA GLU A 42 -9.36 27.93 15.42
C GLU A 42 -9.94 26.55 15.06
N ILE A 43 -10.44 26.41 13.83
CA ILE A 43 -10.99 25.20 13.25
C ILE A 43 -10.31 25.01 11.88
N GLU A 44 -9.77 23.82 11.63
CA GLU A 44 -9.14 23.48 10.36
C GLU A 44 -10.04 22.53 9.57
N GLY A 45 -10.38 22.89 8.34
CA GLY A 45 -11.33 22.13 7.53
C GLY A 45 -11.53 22.71 6.13
N ALA A 46 -12.07 21.91 5.22
CA ALA A 46 -12.25 22.34 3.84
C ALA A 46 -13.51 23.17 3.69
N PHE A 47 -13.46 24.15 2.79
CA PHE A 47 -14.67 24.85 2.39
C PHE A 47 -15.63 23.85 1.76
N GLY A 48 -16.81 23.70 2.35
CA GLY A 48 -17.90 22.90 1.80
C GLY A 48 -18.85 23.75 0.96
N GLU A 49 -19.54 24.70 1.60
CA GLU A 49 -20.58 25.50 0.94
C GLU A 49 -20.87 26.81 1.70
N LEU A 50 -21.32 27.86 1.00
CA LEU A 50 -21.84 29.10 1.58
C LEU A 50 -23.36 29.21 1.34
N LYS A 51 -24.16 29.26 2.40
CA LYS A 51 -25.63 29.40 2.34
C LYS A 51 -26.05 30.85 2.58
N THR A 52 -26.39 31.53 1.50
CA THR A 52 -26.66 32.98 1.47
C THR A 52 -27.98 33.40 2.11
N SER A 53 -29.03 32.56 2.07
CA SER A 53 -30.33 32.85 2.72
C SER A 53 -30.22 33.04 4.24
N ASP A 54 -29.29 32.31 4.85
CA ASP A 54 -29.14 32.19 6.30
C ASP A 54 -27.77 32.67 6.80
N ARG A 55 -26.92 33.15 5.90
CA ARG A 55 -25.55 33.64 6.16
C ARG A 55 -24.68 32.63 6.94
N ARG A 56 -24.65 31.36 6.52
CA ARG A 56 -23.84 30.30 7.15
C ARG A 56 -22.83 29.69 6.18
N ILE A 57 -21.71 29.20 6.69
CA ILE A 57 -20.73 28.39 5.95
C ILE A 57 -20.73 26.94 6.47
N VAL A 58 -20.50 26.00 5.57
CA VAL A 58 -20.28 24.57 5.88
C VAL A 58 -18.80 24.27 5.74
N ILE A 59 -18.20 23.71 6.80
CA ILE A 59 -16.77 23.35 6.87
C ILE A 59 -16.68 21.83 7.03
N LEU A 60 -15.93 21.16 6.16
CA LEU A 60 -15.72 19.71 6.20
C LEU A 60 -14.49 19.38 7.07
N VAL A 61 -14.70 18.64 8.16
CA VAL A 61 -13.65 18.31 9.15
C VAL A 61 -13.38 16.79 9.13
N PRO A 62 -12.13 16.32 8.96
CA PRO A 62 -11.82 14.89 8.99
C PRO A 62 -11.92 14.37 10.44
N LYS A 63 -12.92 13.53 10.71
CA LYS A 63 -13.11 12.87 12.01
C LYS A 63 -13.55 11.42 11.81
N GLU A 64 -13.05 10.51 12.63
CA GLU A 64 -13.59 9.15 12.74
C GLU A 64 -14.99 9.20 13.36
N ILE A 65 -15.97 8.60 12.69
CA ILE A 65 -17.37 8.57 13.11
C ILE A 65 -17.78 7.10 13.25
N SER A 66 -18.46 6.76 14.35
CA SER A 66 -18.98 5.41 14.57
C SER A 66 -20.05 5.08 13.53
N LEU A 67 -20.05 3.85 12.99
CA LEU A 67 -21.10 3.41 12.06
C LEU A 67 -22.49 3.49 12.70
N ASP A 68 -22.58 3.17 14.00
CA ASP A 68 -23.80 3.23 14.80
C ASP A 68 -24.30 4.67 15.00
N SER A 69 -23.43 5.67 14.77
CA SER A 69 -23.79 7.09 14.82
C SER A 69 -24.25 7.65 13.46
N LEU A 70 -24.30 6.82 12.41
CA LEU A 70 -24.80 7.20 11.09
C LEU A 70 -26.29 6.88 10.94
N SER A 71 -26.96 7.50 9.96
CA SER A 71 -28.36 7.16 9.64
C SER A 71 -28.46 5.74 9.06
N PRO A 72 -29.64 5.08 9.17
CA PRO A 72 -29.86 3.75 8.60
C PRO A 72 -29.51 3.65 7.11
N GLU A 73 -29.85 4.64 6.29
CA GLU A 73 -29.56 4.65 4.85
C GLU A 73 -28.05 4.72 4.57
N SER A 74 -27.32 5.46 5.40
CA SER A 74 -25.85 5.57 5.31
C SER A 74 -25.17 4.29 5.80
N GLN A 75 -25.73 3.63 6.80
CA GLN A 75 -25.29 2.31 7.25
C GLN A 75 -25.51 1.25 6.17
N GLU A 76 -26.68 1.26 5.51
CA GLU A 76 -27.00 0.37 4.39
C GLU A 76 -26.07 0.60 3.19
N LEU A 77 -25.81 1.86 2.84
CA LEU A 77 -24.84 2.21 1.80
C LEU A 77 -23.44 1.71 2.16
N ALA A 78 -22.98 1.95 3.39
CA ALA A 78 -21.69 1.47 3.87
C ALA A 78 -21.60 -0.07 3.83
N ASN A 79 -22.67 -0.75 4.20
CA ASN A 79 -22.78 -2.21 4.13
C ASN A 79 -22.75 -2.71 2.69
N ARG A 80 -23.49 -2.11 1.76
CA ARG A 80 -23.48 -2.45 0.32
C ARG A 80 -22.09 -2.25 -0.29
N LEU A 81 -21.47 -1.11 -0.03
CA LEU A 81 -20.10 -0.82 -0.49
C LEU A 81 -19.08 -1.79 0.15
N SER A 82 -19.32 -2.28 1.37
CA SER A 82 -18.48 -3.30 2.00
C SER A 82 -18.58 -4.67 1.31
N VAL A 83 -19.75 -5.01 0.80
CA VAL A 83 -20.02 -6.27 0.06
C VAL A 83 -19.45 -6.19 -1.35
N GLU A 84 -19.66 -5.07 -2.05
CA GLU A 84 -19.12 -4.81 -3.39
C GLU A 84 -17.58 -4.80 -3.39
N ARG A 85 -16.97 -4.25 -2.33
CA ARG A 85 -15.52 -4.30 -2.14
C ARG A 85 -15.01 -5.70 -1.74
N LYS A 86 -15.86 -6.59 -1.24
CA LYS A 86 -15.52 -8.01 -1.00
C LYS A 86 -15.56 -8.82 -2.29
N SER A 87 -16.43 -8.51 -3.26
CA SER A 87 -16.43 -9.15 -4.58
C SER A 87 -15.19 -8.81 -5.41
N ASP A 88 -14.61 -7.62 -5.24
CA ASP A 88 -13.34 -7.21 -5.88
C ASP A 88 -12.09 -7.81 -5.22
N ARG A 89 -12.25 -8.41 -4.03
CA ARG A 89 -11.19 -9.01 -3.22
C ARG A 89 -11.34 -10.51 -3.17
N THR A 90 -11.39 -11.14 -4.34
CA THR A 90 -11.07 -12.56 -4.50
C THR A 90 -9.67 -12.82 -4.00
N THR A 91 -9.63 -13.15 -2.72
CA THR A 91 -8.64 -13.95 -2.02
C THR A 91 -8.12 -15.04 -2.96
N GLN A 92 -6.81 -15.00 -3.24
CA GLN A 92 -6.07 -16.08 -3.92
C GLN A 92 -6.73 -16.56 -5.23
N ALA A 93 -6.94 -15.69 -6.22
CA ALA A 93 -7.37 -16.16 -7.54
C ALA A 93 -6.23 -16.97 -8.19
N ILE A 94 -6.49 -18.24 -8.52
CA ILE A 94 -5.60 -19.11 -9.28
C ILE A 94 -6.04 -19.06 -10.75
N TRP A 95 -5.13 -18.71 -11.65
CA TRP A 95 -5.37 -18.83 -13.08
C TRP A 95 -4.94 -20.23 -13.54
N LYS A 96 -5.90 -21.07 -13.90
CA LYS A 96 -5.64 -22.42 -14.41
C LYS A 96 -5.31 -22.34 -15.89
N ASN A 97 -4.11 -22.79 -16.26
CA ASN A 97 -3.72 -22.97 -17.65
C ASN A 97 -4.22 -24.33 -18.16
N GLU A 98 -5.25 -24.32 -19.00
CA GLU A 98 -5.84 -25.56 -19.54
C GLU A 98 -4.97 -26.19 -20.64
N THR A 99 -4.11 -25.40 -21.28
CA THR A 99 -3.25 -25.86 -22.38
C THR A 99 -2.05 -26.64 -21.86
N TYR A 100 -1.39 -26.12 -20.82
CA TYR A 100 -0.18 -26.74 -20.25
C TYR A 100 -0.43 -27.49 -18.95
N GLN A 101 -1.67 -27.51 -18.44
CA GLN A 101 -2.05 -28.13 -17.16
C GLN A 101 -1.24 -27.57 -15.98
N THR A 102 -0.97 -26.27 -16.01
CA THR A 102 -0.28 -25.53 -14.94
C THR A 102 -1.22 -24.57 -14.24
N GLU A 103 -0.78 -24.04 -13.11
CA GLU A 103 -1.54 -23.09 -12.31
C GLU A 103 -0.69 -21.87 -11.98
N ILE A 104 -1.20 -20.69 -12.31
CA ILE A 104 -0.56 -19.42 -11.98
C ILE A 104 -1.29 -18.82 -10.78
N TYR A 105 -0.57 -18.63 -9.68
CA TYR A 105 -1.14 -18.20 -8.40
C TYR A 105 -0.34 -17.06 -7.80
N GLN A 106 -1.02 -16.24 -7.01
CA GLN A 106 -0.38 -15.12 -6.32
C GLN A 106 0.38 -15.63 -5.10
N ILE A 107 1.69 -15.33 -5.02
CA ILE A 107 2.53 -15.62 -3.85
C ILE A 107 2.43 -14.46 -2.85
N ASP A 108 2.58 -13.23 -3.34
CA ASP A 108 2.42 -12.00 -2.58
C ASP A 108 1.86 -10.87 -3.47
N GLU A 109 1.84 -9.61 -3.00
CA GLU A 109 1.27 -8.49 -3.76
C GLU A 109 1.93 -8.25 -5.14
N ALA A 110 3.22 -8.56 -5.28
CA ALA A 110 4.01 -8.31 -6.48
C ALA A 110 4.53 -9.59 -7.16
N LYS A 111 4.51 -10.74 -6.48
CA LYS A 111 5.07 -12.01 -6.95
C LYS A 111 3.99 -13.04 -7.23
N TRP A 112 4.21 -13.76 -8.32
CA TRP A 112 3.36 -14.84 -8.80
C TRP A 112 4.20 -16.10 -8.98
N GLY A 113 3.57 -17.25 -8.82
CA GLY A 113 4.15 -18.56 -9.05
C GLY A 113 3.39 -19.29 -10.14
N GLU A 114 4.11 -20.01 -11.00
CA GLU A 114 3.53 -21.05 -11.83
C GLU A 114 3.92 -22.41 -11.26
N ARG A 115 2.94 -23.31 -11.08
CA ARG A 115 3.18 -24.69 -10.63
C ARG A 115 2.59 -25.71 -11.59
N ASP A 116 3.15 -26.90 -11.62
CA ASP A 116 2.59 -28.02 -12.36
C ASP A 116 1.38 -28.65 -11.65
N LYS A 117 0.81 -29.68 -12.28
CA LYS A 117 -0.32 -30.47 -11.75
C LYS A 117 -0.03 -31.16 -10.41
N ASP A 118 1.24 -31.40 -10.11
CA ASP A 118 1.69 -32.04 -8.87
C ASP A 118 1.98 -30.99 -7.78
N GLY A 119 1.74 -29.71 -8.09
CA GLY A 119 1.91 -28.59 -7.18
C GLY A 119 3.35 -28.07 -7.07
N LYS A 120 4.29 -28.62 -7.84
CA LYS A 120 5.69 -28.20 -7.82
C LYS A 120 5.82 -26.84 -8.49
N LEU A 121 6.43 -25.88 -7.78
CA LEU A 121 6.74 -24.57 -8.32
C LEU A 121 7.72 -24.71 -9.50
N LEU A 122 7.28 -24.27 -10.67
CA LEU A 122 8.07 -24.22 -11.89
C LEU A 122 8.77 -22.86 -12.02
N TRP A 123 8.02 -21.76 -11.87
CA TRP A 123 8.53 -20.43 -12.17
C TRP A 123 8.05 -19.38 -11.16
N LYS A 124 8.87 -18.35 -10.97
CA LYS A 124 8.50 -17.12 -10.27
C LYS A 124 8.35 -15.99 -11.28
N LEU A 125 7.27 -15.23 -11.15
CA LEU A 125 6.86 -14.19 -12.08
C LEU A 125 6.66 -12.87 -11.29
N ASP A 126 6.92 -11.76 -11.95
CA ASP A 126 6.75 -10.41 -11.39
C ASP A 126 5.50 -9.76 -11.96
N GLN A 127 4.56 -9.32 -11.10
CA GLN A 127 3.41 -8.55 -11.56
C GLN A 127 3.86 -7.16 -12.03
N ARG A 128 3.58 -6.83 -13.29
CA ARG A 128 3.86 -5.52 -13.87
C ARG A 128 2.68 -4.58 -13.78
N SER A 129 1.49 -5.07 -14.09
CA SER A 129 0.26 -4.30 -14.03
C SER A 129 -0.95 -5.19 -13.80
N ARG A 130 -2.07 -4.59 -13.40
CA ARG A 130 -3.36 -5.26 -13.24
C ARG A 130 -4.46 -4.29 -13.66
N THR A 131 -5.35 -4.77 -14.51
CA THR A 131 -6.56 -4.07 -14.93
C THR A 131 -7.78 -4.94 -14.59
N LYS A 132 -8.98 -4.45 -14.93
CA LYS A 132 -10.20 -5.26 -14.83
C LYS A 132 -10.20 -6.45 -15.81
N ASP A 133 -9.43 -6.35 -16.88
CA ASP A 133 -9.46 -7.32 -18.00
C ASP A 133 -8.34 -8.35 -17.91
N PHE A 134 -7.18 -7.97 -17.35
CA PHE A 134 -6.02 -8.86 -17.26
C PHE A 134 -5.08 -8.57 -16.08
N VAL A 135 -4.23 -9.56 -15.80
CA VAL A 135 -3.03 -9.42 -14.96
C VAL A 135 -1.80 -9.56 -15.86
N GLU A 136 -0.90 -8.58 -15.85
CA GLU A 136 0.34 -8.60 -16.63
C GLU A 136 1.51 -9.05 -15.75
N LEU A 137 2.20 -10.10 -16.21
CA LEU A 137 3.28 -10.75 -15.49
C LEU A 137 4.55 -10.73 -16.34
N TYR A 138 5.71 -10.59 -15.70
CA TYR A 138 7.01 -10.70 -16.33
C TYR A 138 7.72 -11.95 -15.83
N HIS A 139 8.20 -12.76 -16.76
CA HIS A 139 8.99 -13.94 -16.51
C HIS A 139 10.48 -13.58 -16.61
N PRO A 140 11.21 -13.42 -15.49
CA PRO A 140 12.58 -12.92 -15.50
C PRO A 140 13.55 -13.86 -16.21
N GLU A 141 13.41 -15.17 -16.02
CA GLU A 141 14.32 -16.15 -16.62
C GLU A 141 14.15 -16.26 -18.14
N ARG A 142 12.91 -16.18 -18.65
CA ARG A 142 12.62 -16.24 -20.08
C ARG A 142 12.64 -14.87 -20.77
N LYS A 143 12.70 -13.78 -19.99
CA LYS A 143 12.57 -12.39 -20.46
C LYS A 143 11.30 -12.16 -21.28
N GLN A 144 10.19 -12.73 -20.82
CA GLN A 144 8.89 -12.68 -21.49
C GLN A 144 7.86 -11.93 -20.65
N THR A 145 6.93 -11.24 -21.29
CA THR A 145 5.79 -10.62 -20.61
C THR A 145 4.51 -11.32 -21.04
N TRP A 146 3.68 -11.69 -20.06
CA TRP A 146 2.43 -12.40 -20.26
C TRP A 146 1.27 -11.56 -19.77
N ARG A 147 0.10 -11.70 -20.40
CA ARG A 147 -1.18 -11.18 -19.90
C ARG A 147 -2.14 -12.33 -19.65
N LEU A 148 -2.68 -12.41 -18.44
CA LEU A 148 -3.67 -13.40 -18.04
C LEU A 148 -5.06 -12.76 -18.05
N TYR A 149 -5.86 -13.10 -19.05
CA TYR A 149 -7.25 -12.67 -19.20
C TYR A 149 -8.20 -13.65 -18.52
N LYS A 150 -9.52 -13.36 -18.60
CA LYS A 150 -10.57 -14.22 -18.06
C LYS A 150 -10.51 -15.66 -18.59
N ASP A 151 -10.24 -15.83 -19.88
CA ASP A 151 -10.39 -17.09 -20.62
C ASP A 151 -9.13 -17.52 -21.42
N ARG A 152 -8.07 -16.70 -21.42
CA ARG A 152 -6.83 -16.95 -22.18
C ARG A 152 -5.63 -16.23 -21.59
N SER A 153 -4.44 -16.59 -22.05
CA SER A 153 -3.24 -15.81 -21.87
C SER A 153 -2.62 -15.41 -23.20
N GLU A 154 -1.92 -14.28 -23.18
CA GLU A 154 -1.16 -13.76 -24.31
C GLU A 154 0.29 -13.54 -23.88
N ILE A 155 1.21 -13.61 -24.84
CA ILE A 155 2.64 -13.34 -24.66
C ILE A 155 3.04 -12.17 -25.57
N LEU A 156 3.89 -11.28 -25.06
CA LEU A 156 4.48 -10.21 -25.85
C LEU A 156 5.64 -10.79 -26.67
N ASP A 157 5.50 -10.76 -27.98
CA ASP A 157 6.52 -11.19 -28.95
C ASP A 157 6.90 -9.98 -29.82
N GLY A 158 8.08 -9.41 -29.55
CA GLY A 158 8.47 -8.11 -30.08
C GLY A 158 7.56 -7.00 -29.55
N THR A 159 6.73 -6.44 -30.43
CA THR A 159 5.77 -5.38 -30.09
C THR A 159 4.31 -5.85 -30.10
N GLU A 160 4.07 -7.12 -30.42
CA GLU A 160 2.72 -7.65 -30.60
C GLU A 160 2.35 -8.66 -29.50
N TRP A 161 1.09 -8.60 -29.07
CA TRP A 161 0.53 -9.61 -28.19
C TRP A 161 0.02 -10.78 -29.01
N LYS A 162 0.57 -11.96 -28.76
CA LYS A 162 0.17 -13.21 -29.41
C LYS A 162 -0.53 -14.12 -28.42
N TRP A 163 -1.51 -14.85 -28.92
CA TRP A 163 -2.16 -15.91 -28.14
C TRP A 163 -1.11 -16.91 -27.64
N LEU A 164 -1.15 -17.23 -26.34
CA LEU A 164 -0.23 -18.17 -25.71
C LEU A 164 -0.94 -19.44 -25.24
N SER A 165 -2.05 -19.31 -24.52
CA SER A 165 -2.78 -20.46 -24.00
C SER A 165 -4.22 -20.14 -23.63
N LYS A 166 -5.04 -21.20 -23.50
CA LYS A 166 -6.38 -21.12 -22.92
C LYS A 166 -6.30 -21.33 -21.40
N GLY A 167 -7.11 -20.60 -20.63
CA GLY A 167 -7.17 -20.78 -19.19
C GLY A 167 -8.37 -20.11 -18.54
N ARG A 168 -8.44 -20.13 -17.21
CA ARG A 168 -9.54 -19.51 -16.47
C ARG A 168 -9.16 -19.18 -15.03
N TRP A 169 -9.72 -18.11 -14.49
CA TRP A 169 -9.64 -17.82 -13.06
C TRP A 169 -10.51 -18.78 -12.25
N GLN A 170 -9.97 -19.26 -11.14
CA GLN A 170 -10.66 -19.99 -10.10
C GLN A 170 -10.36 -19.35 -8.75
N LEU A 171 -11.37 -19.32 -7.88
CA LEU A 171 -11.16 -18.99 -6.48
C LEU A 171 -10.28 -20.07 -5.87
N ALA A 172 -9.18 -19.72 -5.19
CA ALA A 172 -8.42 -20.74 -4.48
C ALA A 172 -9.33 -21.42 -3.45
N PRO A 173 -9.18 -22.74 -3.27
CA PRO A 173 -9.74 -23.40 -2.10
C PRO A 173 -9.18 -22.70 -0.85
N LYS A 174 -10.02 -22.52 0.17
CA LYS A 174 -9.57 -21.98 1.46
C LYS A 174 -8.42 -22.87 1.95
N PRO A 175 -7.28 -22.31 2.38
CA PRO A 175 -6.17 -23.11 2.86
C PRO A 175 -6.66 -24.00 4.00
N GLN A 176 -6.63 -25.32 3.77
CA GLN A 176 -6.66 -26.28 4.87
C GLN A 176 -5.39 -26.03 5.69
N GLN A 177 -5.54 -25.90 7.00
CA GLN A 177 -4.42 -25.69 7.91
C GLN A 177 -3.48 -26.90 7.84
N GLU A 178 -2.41 -26.81 7.06
CA GLU A 178 -1.34 -27.81 7.06
C GLU A 178 -0.28 -27.41 8.10
N GLU A 179 -0.09 -28.30 9.06
CA GLU A 179 0.92 -28.25 10.11
C GLU A 179 2.33 -28.48 9.54
N GLY A 180 3.27 -27.66 9.98
CA GLY A 180 4.65 -28.07 10.30
C GLY A 180 5.55 -28.56 9.16
N GLY A 181 6.32 -27.63 8.57
CA GLY A 181 7.51 -27.97 7.78
C GLY A 181 8.53 -26.83 7.75
N LYS A 182 9.47 -26.82 8.71
CA LYS A 182 10.66 -25.96 8.66
C LYS A 182 11.59 -26.46 7.55
N GLN A 183 12.04 -25.56 6.67
CA GLN A 183 13.21 -25.82 5.83
C GLN A 183 14.16 -24.62 5.87
N GLU A 184 15.40 -24.94 6.24
CA GLU A 184 16.51 -24.02 6.48
C GLU A 184 17.03 -23.43 5.16
N LEU A 185 17.32 -22.12 5.16
CA LEU A 185 17.99 -21.42 4.07
C LEU A 185 19.50 -21.38 4.35
N GLY A 186 20.26 -22.05 3.48
CA GLY A 186 21.72 -22.06 3.48
C GLY A 186 22.32 -20.68 3.21
N ALA A 187 23.28 -20.31 4.06
CA ALA A 187 24.04 -19.07 3.99
C ALA A 187 25.14 -19.12 2.90
N SER A 188 25.24 -18.07 2.10
CA SER A 188 26.46 -17.72 1.36
C SER A 188 27.02 -16.43 1.94
N LYS A 189 28.17 -16.53 2.62
CA LYS A 189 28.97 -15.41 3.13
C LYS A 189 29.72 -14.76 1.97
N LYS A 190 29.61 -13.43 1.86
CA LYS A 190 30.75 -12.58 1.49
C LYS A 190 30.87 -11.43 2.49
N ALA A 191 32.09 -11.30 3.00
CA ALA A 191 32.48 -10.36 4.03
C ALA A 191 32.65 -8.96 3.46
N GLY A 192 31.98 -8.01 4.09
CA GLY A 192 32.17 -6.57 3.98
C GLY A 192 31.41 -5.96 5.15
N GLN A 193 32.14 -5.37 6.10
CA GLN A 193 31.72 -4.64 7.29
C GLN A 193 30.22 -4.72 7.65
N THR A 194 29.91 -5.40 8.75
CA THR A 194 28.58 -5.45 9.36
C THR A 194 28.18 -4.08 9.90
N THR A 195 27.81 -3.18 9.00
CA THR A 195 26.95 -2.05 9.33
C THR A 195 25.66 -2.68 9.82
N GLU A 196 25.31 -2.44 11.08
CA GLU A 196 24.07 -2.95 11.64
C GLU A 196 22.91 -2.58 10.70
N TRP A 197 22.04 -3.54 10.38
CA TRP A 197 21.02 -3.42 9.30
C TRP A 197 20.10 -2.19 9.44
N TYR A 198 20.04 -1.62 10.65
CA TYR A 198 19.24 -0.47 11.04
C TYR A 198 20.02 0.87 11.01
N LYS A 199 21.32 0.87 10.67
CA LYS A 199 22.17 2.06 10.59
C LYS A 199 22.52 2.40 9.14
N GLY A 200 22.66 3.70 8.86
CA GLY A 200 23.12 4.20 7.57
C GLY A 200 22.02 4.48 6.54
N GLY A 201 20.75 4.51 6.98
CA GLY A 201 19.66 4.99 6.12
C GLY A 201 19.84 6.45 5.74
N THR A 202 19.59 6.79 4.47
CA THR A 202 19.82 8.14 3.94
C THR A 202 18.53 8.89 3.59
N LEU A 203 17.38 8.22 3.66
CA LEU A 203 16.11 8.73 3.14
C LEU A 203 15.28 9.54 4.14
N HIS A 204 15.84 9.88 5.31
CA HIS A 204 15.12 10.57 6.40
C HIS A 204 14.47 11.88 5.96
N GLU A 205 15.23 12.72 5.25
CA GLU A 205 14.83 14.05 4.78
C GLU A 205 14.41 14.02 3.29
N ALA A 206 14.29 12.82 2.72
CA ALA A 206 13.96 12.65 1.32
C ALA A 206 12.45 12.83 1.07
N ASN A 207 12.08 13.09 -0.18
CA ASN A 207 10.70 13.03 -0.63
C ASN A 207 10.32 11.64 -1.17
N ALA A 208 9.03 11.43 -1.42
CA ALA A 208 8.47 10.19 -1.92
C ALA A 208 9.06 9.74 -3.27
N LEU A 209 9.43 10.67 -4.15
CA LEU A 209 10.10 10.33 -5.43
C LEU A 209 11.50 9.75 -5.22
N THR A 210 12.24 10.28 -4.24
CA THR A 210 13.55 9.76 -3.86
C THR A 210 13.39 8.41 -3.17
N TRP A 211 12.37 8.27 -2.31
CA TRP A 211 12.01 6.98 -1.71
C TRP A 211 11.71 5.91 -2.77
N GLN A 212 10.93 6.23 -3.80
CA GLN A 212 10.59 5.30 -4.89
C GLN A 212 11.83 4.71 -5.59
N LYS A 213 12.93 5.47 -5.63
CA LYS A 213 14.21 5.06 -6.23
C LYS A 213 15.19 4.42 -5.22
N GLY A 214 14.90 4.53 -3.93
CA GLY A 214 15.74 4.01 -2.85
C GLY A 214 15.82 2.49 -2.88
N SER A 215 17.01 1.94 -2.57
CA SER A 215 17.18 0.50 -2.45
C SER A 215 16.40 -0.06 -1.25
N ASP A 216 15.99 -1.33 -1.31
CA ASP A 216 15.28 -1.96 -0.18
C ASP A 216 16.08 -1.92 1.12
N ALA A 217 17.41 -2.05 1.04
CA ALA A 217 18.29 -1.97 2.21
C ALA A 217 18.33 -0.56 2.82
N ASP A 218 18.39 0.48 1.99
CA ASP A 218 18.39 1.89 2.44
C ASP A 218 17.03 2.30 3.03
N LYS A 219 15.93 1.85 2.42
CA LYS A 219 14.58 2.01 2.97
C LYS A 219 14.43 1.34 4.34
N LEU A 220 14.86 0.09 4.45
CA LEU A 220 14.75 -0.66 5.70
C LEU A 220 15.62 -0.06 6.80
N SER A 221 16.87 0.31 6.49
CA SER A 221 17.76 0.97 7.45
C SER A 221 17.23 2.35 7.86
N THR A 222 16.64 3.13 6.95
CA THR A 222 15.96 4.40 7.28
C THR A 222 14.80 4.17 8.25
N CYS A 223 13.95 3.16 8.01
CA CYS A 223 12.88 2.80 8.93
C CYS A 223 13.39 2.31 10.30
N GLY A 224 14.47 1.53 10.30
CA GLY A 224 15.13 1.07 11.52
C GLY A 224 15.65 2.22 12.36
N ASP A 225 16.30 3.21 11.73
CA ASP A 225 16.83 4.39 12.39
C ASP A 225 15.70 5.27 12.97
N PHE A 226 14.58 5.44 12.25
CA PHE A 226 13.40 6.12 12.80
C PHE A 226 12.90 5.48 14.10
N VAL A 227 12.63 4.18 14.08
CA VAL A 227 12.06 3.47 15.24
C VAL A 227 13.08 3.41 16.39
N SER A 228 14.37 3.23 16.10
CA SER A 228 15.43 3.21 17.10
C SER A 228 15.57 4.55 17.82
N LYS A 229 15.54 5.67 17.08
CA LYS A 229 15.53 7.02 17.66
C LYS A 229 14.33 7.23 18.58
N LEU A 230 13.13 6.82 18.14
CA LEU A 230 11.90 6.94 18.93
C LEU A 230 11.93 6.08 20.19
N TRP A 231 12.41 4.84 20.10
CA TRP A 231 12.58 3.93 21.24
C TRP A 231 13.57 4.48 22.26
N THR A 232 14.73 4.94 21.80
CA THR A 232 15.78 5.53 22.64
C THR A 232 15.27 6.80 23.34
N ALA A 233 14.49 7.62 22.64
CA ALA A 233 13.86 8.82 23.17
C ALA A 233 12.63 8.54 24.07
N LYS A 234 12.26 7.26 24.28
CA LYS A 234 11.07 6.84 25.04
C LYS A 234 9.75 7.43 24.51
N GLN A 235 9.65 7.60 23.19
CA GLN A 235 8.48 8.19 22.52
C GLN A 235 7.50 7.15 21.97
N LEU A 236 7.84 5.85 22.04
CA LEU A 236 6.92 4.80 21.66
C LEU A 236 5.80 4.63 22.69
N ALA A 237 4.65 4.15 22.24
CA ALA A 237 3.56 3.78 23.14
C ALA A 237 4.04 2.71 24.15
N PRO A 238 3.53 2.71 25.40
CA PRO A 238 4.07 1.87 26.48
C PRO A 238 4.21 0.38 26.13
N LYS A 239 3.25 -0.17 25.38
CA LYS A 239 3.28 -1.58 24.95
C LYS A 239 4.46 -1.91 24.02
N PHE A 240 4.89 -0.97 23.19
CA PHE A 240 6.05 -1.16 22.31
C PHE A 240 7.35 -0.80 23.04
N GLN A 241 7.33 0.27 23.84
CA GLN A 241 8.49 0.71 24.60
C GLN A 241 9.02 -0.38 25.55
N SER A 242 8.13 -1.16 26.16
CA SER A 242 8.47 -2.26 27.07
C SER A 242 8.75 -3.59 26.38
N ALA A 243 8.20 -3.80 25.18
CA ALA A 243 8.39 -5.05 24.42
C ALA A 243 9.76 -5.13 23.72
N ILE A 244 10.31 -3.99 23.30
CA ILE A 244 11.62 -3.92 22.65
C ILE A 244 12.72 -4.04 23.71
N LYS A 245 13.53 -5.10 23.62
CA LYS A 245 14.67 -5.34 24.52
C LYS A 245 16.01 -5.13 23.82
N SER A 246 16.01 -5.18 22.50
CA SER A 246 17.19 -5.08 21.65
C SER A 246 16.85 -4.41 20.33
N THR A 247 17.87 -4.05 19.56
CA THR A 247 17.70 -3.50 18.21
C THR A 247 17.15 -4.51 17.22
N ASP A 248 17.26 -5.81 17.48
CA ASP A 248 16.64 -6.83 16.63
C ASP A 248 15.11 -6.84 16.75
N ASP A 249 14.57 -6.51 17.93
CA ASP A 249 13.12 -6.40 18.14
C ASP A 249 12.50 -5.22 17.37
N ILE A 250 13.32 -4.21 17.02
CA ILE A 250 12.91 -3.06 16.20
C ILE A 250 12.62 -3.49 14.76
N LYS A 251 13.25 -4.57 14.27
CA LYS A 251 13.19 -4.99 12.87
C LYS A 251 11.78 -5.21 12.39
N VAL A 252 10.94 -5.86 13.19
CA VAL A 252 9.54 -6.12 12.85
C VAL A 252 8.78 -4.81 12.60
N ILE A 253 8.98 -3.81 13.46
CA ILE A 253 8.34 -2.50 13.33
C ILE A 253 8.90 -1.75 12.11
N ALA A 254 10.22 -1.84 11.87
CA ALA A 254 10.86 -1.21 10.72
C ALA A 254 10.38 -1.79 9.38
N GLU A 255 10.19 -3.11 9.30
CA GLU A 255 9.63 -3.79 8.13
C GLU A 255 8.18 -3.38 7.88
N GLU A 256 7.36 -3.32 8.93
CA GLU A 256 5.98 -2.81 8.84
C GLU A 256 5.93 -1.34 8.40
N LEU A 257 6.81 -0.48 8.95
CA LEU A 257 6.93 0.91 8.57
C LEU A 257 7.35 1.06 7.10
N LYS A 258 8.37 0.31 6.66
CA LYS A 258 8.81 0.27 5.26
C LYS A 258 7.66 -0.10 4.34
N SER A 259 6.92 -1.17 4.67
CA SER A 259 5.77 -1.61 3.88
C SER A 259 4.70 -0.52 3.80
N GLY A 260 4.46 0.22 4.90
CA GLY A 260 3.55 1.36 4.91
C GLY A 260 3.99 2.49 3.99
N LEU A 261 5.28 2.84 4.02
CA LEU A 261 5.86 3.88 3.17
C LEU A 261 5.88 3.48 1.69
N ASP A 262 6.23 2.22 1.38
CA ASP A 262 6.17 1.68 0.01
C ASP A 262 4.75 1.70 -0.55
N ALA A 263 3.73 1.45 0.29
CA ALA A 263 2.33 1.56 -0.11
C ALA A 263 1.91 3.03 -0.30
N ALA A 264 2.31 3.94 0.59
CA ALA A 264 1.98 5.36 0.51
C ALA A 264 2.62 6.02 -0.73
N PHE A 265 3.84 5.61 -1.07
CA PHE A 265 4.62 6.18 -2.17
C PHE A 265 4.66 5.29 -3.41
N LYS A 266 3.63 4.47 -3.63
CA LYS A 266 3.54 3.59 -4.80
C LYS A 266 3.72 4.38 -6.10
N ILE A 267 4.63 3.93 -6.97
CA ILE A 267 4.90 4.58 -8.25
C ILE A 267 3.61 4.65 -9.09
N ILE A 268 3.25 5.86 -9.50
CA ILE A 268 2.21 6.10 -10.50
C ILE A 268 2.85 5.93 -11.89
N PRO A 269 2.31 5.08 -12.79
CA PRO A 269 2.95 4.81 -14.09
C PRO A 269 3.14 6.05 -14.98
N ASN A 270 2.27 7.05 -14.84
CA ASN A 270 2.44 8.32 -15.52
C ASN A 270 3.48 9.17 -14.75
N GLU A 271 4.65 9.39 -15.36
CA GLU A 271 5.78 10.08 -14.72
C GLU A 271 5.46 11.52 -14.30
N GLU A 272 4.74 12.27 -15.13
CA GLU A 272 4.32 13.65 -14.84
C GLU A 272 3.42 13.68 -13.60
N LEU A 273 2.40 12.84 -13.58
CA LEU A 273 1.48 12.72 -12.47
C LEU A 273 2.19 12.23 -11.21
N ASN A 274 3.04 11.22 -11.32
CA ASN A 274 3.86 10.72 -10.22
C ASN A 274 4.69 11.85 -9.60
N ARG A 275 5.36 12.64 -10.44
CA ARG A 275 6.15 13.78 -9.97
C ARG A 275 5.28 14.81 -9.26
N ARG A 276 4.15 15.23 -9.85
CA ARG A 276 3.24 16.23 -9.25
C ARG A 276 2.70 15.76 -7.91
N THR A 277 2.27 14.50 -7.80
CA THR A 277 1.70 13.94 -6.57
C THR A 277 2.72 13.82 -5.44
N TYR A 278 3.95 13.45 -5.75
CA TYR A 278 4.93 13.01 -4.73
C TYR A 278 6.09 13.98 -4.46
N THR A 279 6.22 15.08 -5.21
CA THR A 279 7.34 16.04 -5.01
C THR A 279 7.35 16.64 -3.60
N ASN A 280 6.17 16.92 -3.04
CA ASN A 280 6.00 17.59 -1.74
C ASN A 280 5.69 16.63 -0.58
N GLN A 281 5.75 15.31 -0.81
CA GLN A 281 5.50 14.32 0.23
C GLN A 281 6.82 13.88 0.86
N GLU A 282 7.09 14.32 2.09
CA GLU A 282 8.30 13.97 2.82
C GLU A 282 8.20 12.60 3.50
N VAL A 283 9.30 11.84 3.48
CA VAL A 283 9.41 10.51 4.09
C VAL A 283 9.17 10.58 5.60
N LYS A 284 9.85 11.49 6.31
CA LYS A 284 9.71 11.63 7.78
C LYS A 284 8.28 11.91 8.24
N ILE A 285 7.56 12.79 7.55
CA ILE A 285 6.19 13.18 7.92
C ILE A 285 5.27 11.96 7.77
N THR A 286 5.37 11.28 6.63
CA THR A 286 4.58 10.09 6.32
C THR A 286 4.92 8.93 7.26
N ALA A 287 6.21 8.76 7.61
CA ALA A 287 6.67 7.74 8.54
C ALA A 287 6.05 7.92 9.94
N ILE A 288 6.03 9.15 10.46
CA ILE A 288 5.38 9.47 11.74
C ILE A 288 3.88 9.15 11.68
N ALA A 289 3.20 9.55 10.61
CA ALA A 289 1.77 9.26 10.43
C ALA A 289 1.49 7.75 10.45
N ILE A 290 2.27 6.95 9.71
CA ILE A 290 2.15 5.48 9.69
C ILE A 290 2.41 4.89 11.08
N LEU A 291 3.44 5.35 11.80
CA LEU A 291 3.73 4.86 13.15
C LEU A 291 2.62 5.21 14.16
N MET A 292 1.98 6.37 14.02
CA MET A 292 0.79 6.72 14.81
C MET A 292 -0.39 5.81 14.47
N GLU A 293 -0.65 5.53 13.19
CA GLU A 293 -1.69 4.60 12.78
C GLU A 293 -1.44 3.19 13.30
N MET A 294 -0.18 2.73 13.30
CA MET A 294 0.29 1.48 13.91
C MET A 294 0.03 1.41 15.42
N GLY A 295 -0.25 2.55 16.06
CA GLY A 295 -0.30 2.69 17.51
C GLY A 295 1.08 2.52 18.14
N VAL A 296 2.14 2.59 17.34
CA VAL A 296 3.55 2.54 17.76
C VAL A 296 3.92 3.83 18.47
N LEU A 297 3.37 4.95 18.01
CA LEU A 297 3.38 6.22 18.73
C LEU A 297 2.05 6.42 19.47
N SER A 298 2.10 6.90 20.71
CA SER A 298 0.89 7.34 21.39
C SER A 298 0.51 8.74 20.93
N LYS A 299 -0.78 9.01 20.71
CA LYS A 299 -1.28 10.40 20.71
C LYS A 299 -1.02 10.95 22.11
N THR A 300 0.01 11.77 22.27
CA THR A 300 0.46 12.27 23.55
C THR A 300 -0.74 12.83 24.32
N LYS A 301 -0.97 12.36 25.55
CA LYS A 301 -1.74 13.15 26.52
C LYS A 301 -0.90 14.41 26.76
N ARG A 302 -1.30 15.54 26.19
CA ARG A 302 -0.94 16.84 26.77
C ARG A 302 -1.68 16.98 28.09
#